data_AF-K2ALE6-F1
#
_entry.id   AF-K2ALE6-F1
#
_cell.length_a   1.000
_cell.length_b   1.000
_cell.length_c   1.000
_cell.angle_alpha   90.00
_cell.angle_beta   90.00
_cell.angle_gamma   90.00
#
_symmetry.space_group_name_H-M   'P 1'
#
loop_
_entity.id
_entity.type
_entity.pdbx_description
1 polymer ?
#
loop_
_entity_poly.entity_id
_entity_poly.type
_entity_poly.pdbx_seq_one_letter_code
_entity_poly.pdbx_strand_id
1 'polypeptide(L)'
;MNGLYGISRVVEVGFSKSLDSMQSSFDPGLSLNLKYLFPDSKALKVAAGLVIETDNNSYSSAYLVAGQEIAYFGMGVNFGGHRAYPMNKSHYGGYDFSEMAPNNFFFIAGANFDLKVANLTVEYNSDAFSFGFRVPTVDGYSVNLAYISDSDYDLVHRNVYGDSYKRQKVTLGVTGTF
;
A
#
# COMPACT_ATOMS: atom_id res chain seq x y z
N MET A 1 4.68 -3.44 -0.36
CA MET A 1 4.38 -2.46 -1.41
C MET A 1 2.91 -2.34 -1.37
N ASN A 2 2.45 -1.13 -1.15
CA ASN A 2 1.13 -0.93 -0.62
C ASN A 2 0.06 -0.76 -1.71
N GLY A 3 0.32 -1.24 -2.92
CA GLY A 3 -0.57 -1.06 -4.04
C GLY A 3 0.12 -1.43 -5.33
N LEU A 4 -0.67 -1.71 -6.34
CA LEU A 4 -0.18 -1.96 -7.69
C LEU A 4 0.56 -0.73 -8.22
N TYR A 5 1.74 -0.96 -8.78
CA TYR A 5 2.78 0.05 -8.89
C TYR A 5 2.44 1.08 -9.97
N GLY A 6 2.59 2.36 -9.63
CA GLY A 6 2.68 3.46 -10.59
C GLY A 6 1.49 3.59 -11.54
N ILE A 7 1.66 4.44 -12.54
CA ILE A 7 0.63 4.79 -13.54
C ILE A 7 0.88 4.10 -14.88
N SER A 8 1.54 2.94 -14.86
CA SER A 8 1.81 2.12 -16.04
C SER A 8 0.85 0.94 -16.13
N ARG A 9 0.53 0.55 -17.37
CA ARG A 9 -0.31 -0.60 -17.78
C ARG A 9 -1.80 -0.45 -17.44
N VAL A 10 -2.64 -1.04 -18.28
CA VAL A 10 -4.09 -0.73 -18.36
C VAL A 10 -4.83 -1.27 -17.14
N VAL A 11 -4.67 -2.56 -16.85
CA VAL A 11 -5.25 -3.18 -15.66
C VAL A 11 -4.16 -3.93 -14.90
N GLU A 12 -4.09 -3.73 -13.60
CA GLU A 12 -3.28 -4.57 -12.72
C GLU A 12 -4.16 -5.16 -11.63
N VAL A 13 -3.88 -6.42 -11.29
CA VAL A 13 -4.51 -7.14 -10.18
C VAL A 13 -3.41 -7.85 -9.41
N GLY A 14 -3.43 -7.79 -8.09
CA GLY A 14 -2.40 -8.45 -7.31
C GLY A 14 -2.77 -8.71 -5.87
N PHE A 15 -2.02 -9.61 -5.25
CA PHE A 15 -2.13 -9.90 -3.83
C PHE A 15 -0.85 -9.49 -3.13
N SER A 16 -0.97 -8.92 -1.94
CA SER A 16 0.16 -8.58 -1.10
C SER A 16 -0.09 -9.01 0.34
N LYS A 17 0.98 -9.38 1.05
CA LYS A 17 0.93 -9.63 2.48
C LYS A 17 2.15 -9.01 3.13
N SER A 18 1.93 -8.24 4.18
CA SER A 18 3.02 -7.84 5.05
C SER A 18 3.35 -9.01 5.96
N LEU A 19 4.64 -9.33 6.05
CA LEU A 19 5.10 -10.31 7.03
C LEU A 19 5.09 -9.65 8.41
N ASP A 20 4.82 -10.44 9.44
CA ASP A 20 5.02 -10.02 10.82
C ASP A 20 5.72 -11.13 11.61
N SER A 21 6.54 -10.74 12.57
CA SER A 21 7.39 -11.66 13.34
C SER A 21 6.65 -12.41 14.44
N MET A 22 5.39 -12.07 14.71
CA MET A 22 4.61 -12.68 15.78
C MET A 22 3.37 -13.39 15.26
N GLN A 23 3.16 -14.60 15.78
CA GLN A 23 1.94 -15.41 15.65
C GLN A 23 0.82 -14.78 16.50
N SER A 24 0.41 -13.55 16.16
CA SER A 24 -0.64 -12.83 16.87
C SER A 24 -1.88 -12.71 15.99
N SER A 25 -3.05 -12.57 16.61
CA SER A 25 -4.31 -12.22 15.96
C SER A 25 -4.31 -10.84 15.28
N PHE A 26 -3.16 -10.15 15.23
CA PHE A 26 -2.95 -8.81 14.68
C PHE A 26 -2.01 -8.78 13.47
N ASP A 27 -1.61 -9.97 12.96
CA ASP A 27 -0.92 -10.10 11.68
C ASP A 27 -1.83 -9.55 10.57
N PRO A 28 -1.39 -8.54 9.80
CA PRO A 28 -2.19 -8.00 8.71
C PRO A 28 -2.61 -9.10 7.73
N GLY A 29 -3.87 -9.03 7.30
CA GLY A 29 -4.43 -9.96 6.33
C GLY A 29 -3.70 -9.94 4.99
N LEU A 30 -4.15 -10.83 4.10
CA LEU A 30 -3.83 -10.68 2.68
C LEU A 30 -4.57 -9.43 2.16
N SER A 31 -3.92 -8.64 1.32
CA SER A 31 -4.57 -7.51 0.64
C SER A 31 -4.76 -7.85 -0.83
N LEU A 32 -5.96 -7.62 -1.35
CA LEU A 32 -6.24 -7.61 -2.79
C LEU A 32 -6.04 -6.19 -3.31
N ASN A 33 -5.23 -6.06 -4.34
CA ASN A 33 -4.91 -4.79 -4.97
C ASN A 33 -5.50 -4.80 -6.38
N LEU A 34 -6.17 -3.72 -6.75
CA LEU A 34 -6.72 -3.47 -8.08
C LEU A 34 -6.28 -2.08 -8.55
N LYS A 35 -5.91 -1.96 -9.82
CA LYS A 35 -5.55 -0.68 -10.42
C LYS A 35 -5.97 -0.63 -11.87
N TYR A 36 -6.55 0.51 -12.25
CA TYR A 36 -6.97 0.81 -13.59
C TYR A 36 -6.34 2.12 -14.05
N LEU A 37 -5.59 2.07 -15.15
CA LEU A 37 -5.07 3.25 -15.82
C LEU A 37 -6.11 3.74 -16.82
N PHE A 38 -6.56 4.99 -16.65
CA PHE A 38 -7.50 5.59 -17.58
C PHE A 38 -6.82 5.80 -18.95
N PRO A 39 -7.51 5.43 -20.05
CA PRO A 39 -7.01 5.72 -21.39
C PRO A 39 -6.94 7.24 -21.63
N ASP A 40 -6.05 7.63 -22.53
CA ASP A 40 -5.93 8.97 -23.12
C ASP A 40 -5.40 10.14 -22.26
N SER A 41 -4.09 10.13 -22.05
CA SER A 41 -3.26 11.32 -22.32
C SER A 41 -1.77 10.95 -22.36
N LYS A 42 -1.08 11.33 -23.45
CA LYS A 42 0.39 11.15 -23.59
C LYS A 42 1.18 12.04 -22.62
N ALA A 43 0.56 13.10 -22.09
CA ALA A 43 1.21 14.12 -21.27
C ALA A 43 0.92 13.99 -19.77
N LEU A 44 -0.16 13.32 -19.38
CA LEU A 44 -0.53 13.10 -17.99
C LEU A 44 -1.31 11.81 -17.87
N LYS A 45 -0.73 10.81 -17.23
CA LYS A 45 -1.40 9.53 -16.98
C LYS A 45 -2.17 9.63 -15.67
N VAL A 46 -3.38 9.08 -15.62
CA VAL A 46 -4.23 9.04 -14.43
C VAL A 46 -4.63 7.60 -14.17
N ALA A 47 -4.48 7.12 -12.94
CA ALA A 47 -4.92 5.80 -12.54
C ALA A 47 -5.78 5.86 -11.28
N ALA A 48 -6.77 4.97 -11.20
CA ALA A 48 -7.52 4.67 -9.99
C ALA A 48 -7.05 3.34 -9.42
N GLY A 49 -7.04 3.21 -8.10
CA GLY A 49 -6.76 1.94 -7.47
C GLY A 49 -7.57 1.70 -6.20
N LEU A 50 -7.65 0.43 -5.85
CA LEU A 50 -8.31 -0.09 -4.67
C LEU A 50 -7.38 -1.08 -3.99
N VAL A 51 -7.30 -1.00 -2.67
CA VAL A 51 -6.69 -2.02 -1.82
C VAL A 51 -7.75 -2.50 -0.86
N ILE A 52 -8.09 -3.78 -0.94
CA ILE A 52 -9.11 -4.43 -0.15
C ILE A 52 -8.41 -5.35 0.84
N GLU A 53 -8.59 -5.06 2.12
CA GLU A 53 -8.06 -5.89 3.19
C GLU A 53 -8.98 -7.09 3.43
N THR A 54 -8.39 -8.27 3.61
CA THR A 54 -9.15 -9.53 3.81
C THR A 54 -9.35 -9.90 5.27
N ASP A 55 -8.63 -9.25 6.20
CA ASP A 55 -8.82 -9.44 7.62
C ASP A 55 -10.02 -8.65 8.15
N ASN A 56 -10.74 -9.28 9.09
CA ASN A 56 -11.86 -8.63 9.74
C ASN A 56 -11.34 -7.43 10.54
N ASN A 57 -11.86 -6.25 10.22
CA ASN A 57 -11.70 -4.95 10.89
C ASN A 57 -10.71 -3.96 10.27
N SER A 58 -9.78 -4.38 9.40
CA SER A 58 -8.88 -3.43 8.73
C SER A 58 -9.61 -2.56 7.69
N TYR A 59 -9.07 -1.37 7.46
CA TYR A 59 -9.62 -0.40 6.52
C TYR A 59 -9.09 -0.69 5.13
N SER A 60 -10.01 -0.73 4.15
CA SER A 60 -9.65 -0.73 2.74
C SER A 60 -9.38 0.69 2.26
N SER A 61 -8.63 0.81 1.17
CA SER A 61 -8.22 2.11 0.63
C SER A 61 -8.61 2.25 -0.84
N ALA A 62 -9.08 3.43 -1.23
CA ALA A 62 -9.29 3.81 -2.62
C ALA A 62 -8.45 5.03 -2.93
N TYR A 63 -7.83 5.08 -4.11
CA TYR A 63 -6.97 6.21 -4.47
C TYR A 63 -7.08 6.57 -5.95
N LEU A 64 -6.70 7.81 -6.24
CA LEU A 64 -6.45 8.35 -7.56
C LEU A 64 -5.04 8.93 -7.59
N VAL A 65 -4.29 8.58 -8.63
CA VAL A 65 -2.93 9.09 -8.87
C VAL A 65 -2.83 9.66 -10.27
N ALA A 66 -2.04 10.72 -10.43
CA ALA A 66 -1.74 11.35 -11.69
C ALA A 66 -0.24 11.65 -11.81
N GLY A 67 0.30 11.61 -13.02
CA GLY A 67 1.69 11.99 -13.27
C GLY A 67 2.28 11.41 -14.55
N GLN A 68 3.56 11.06 -14.46
CA GLN A 68 4.35 10.39 -15.48
C GLN A 68 4.86 9.03 -14.99
N GLU A 69 5.33 8.16 -15.88
CA GLU A 69 5.82 6.84 -15.49
C GLU A 69 6.93 6.92 -14.43
N ILE A 70 7.79 7.93 -14.53
CA ILE A 70 8.90 8.16 -13.59
C ILE A 70 8.47 8.72 -12.23
N ALA A 71 7.34 9.42 -12.15
CA ALA A 71 6.91 10.11 -10.93
C ALA A 71 5.42 10.44 -10.96
N TYR A 72 4.75 10.24 -9.82
CA TYR A 72 3.32 10.45 -9.68
C TYR A 72 2.97 10.99 -8.29
N PHE A 73 1.81 11.63 -8.21
CA PHE A 73 1.20 12.08 -6.97
C PHE A 73 -0.28 11.75 -6.98
N GLY A 74 -0.90 11.69 -5.81
CA GLY A 74 -2.30 11.32 -5.71
C GLY A 74 -2.86 11.51 -4.33
N MET A 75 -4.12 11.14 -4.20
CA MET A 75 -4.85 11.17 -2.96
C MET A 75 -5.84 10.02 -2.91
N GLY A 76 -6.29 9.71 -1.71
CA GLY A 76 -7.24 8.65 -1.51
C GLY A 76 -7.95 8.72 -0.18
N VAL A 77 -8.82 7.74 0.02
CA VAL A 77 -9.66 7.60 1.20
C VAL A 77 -9.59 6.19 1.76
N ASN A 78 -9.64 6.10 3.09
CA ASN A 78 -9.81 4.86 3.83
C ASN A 78 -11.28 4.65 4.17
N PHE A 79 -11.77 3.42 3.99
CA PHE A 79 -13.19 3.08 4.18
C PHE A 79 -13.37 1.64 4.67
N GLY A 80 -14.61 1.28 4.98
CA GLY A 80 -14.91 0.02 5.66
C GLY A 80 -14.62 0.19 7.14
N GLY A 81 -13.73 -0.65 7.68
CA GLY A 81 -13.04 -0.49 8.97
C GLY A 81 -13.89 -0.19 10.21
N HIS A 82 -13.71 -0.95 11.28
CA HIS A 82 -14.59 -0.81 12.45
C HIS A 82 -13.97 0.03 13.57
N ARG A 83 -14.35 1.31 13.68
CA ARG A 83 -13.78 2.28 14.64
C ARG A 83 -13.72 1.81 16.12
N ALA A 84 -14.54 0.83 16.53
CA ALA A 84 -14.49 0.31 17.91
C ALA A 84 -13.26 -0.57 18.22
N TYR A 85 -12.41 -0.89 17.23
CA TYR A 85 -11.19 -1.67 17.44
C TYR A 85 -9.95 -0.79 17.20
N PRO A 86 -9.23 -0.39 18.26
CA PRO A 86 -8.13 0.58 18.15
C PRO A 86 -6.92 0.02 17.40
N MET A 87 -6.83 -1.29 17.20
CA MET A 87 -5.74 -1.92 16.46
C MET A 87 -5.96 -1.99 14.94
N ASN A 88 -7.07 -1.44 14.44
CA ASN A 88 -7.35 -1.47 13.01
C ASN A 88 -6.36 -0.61 12.25
N LYS A 89 -5.88 -1.18 11.16
CA LYS A 89 -4.90 -0.54 10.28
C LYS A 89 -5.58 -0.18 8.97
N SER A 90 -5.13 0.89 8.33
CA SER A 90 -5.35 1.09 6.91
C SER A 90 -4.07 0.78 6.16
N HIS A 91 -4.22 0.63 4.86
CA HIS A 91 -3.12 0.36 3.97
C HIS A 91 -2.27 1.63 3.66
N TYR A 92 -2.93 2.78 3.67
CA TYR A 92 -2.35 4.10 3.41
C TYR A 92 -2.81 5.12 4.45
N GLY A 93 -2.03 6.20 4.62
CA GLY A 93 -2.27 7.21 5.65
C GLY A 93 -1.76 6.78 7.03
N GLY A 94 -1.82 7.71 7.98
CA GLY A 94 -1.40 7.49 9.36
C GLY A 94 -2.56 7.10 10.27
N TYR A 95 -2.26 7.06 11.56
CA TYR A 95 -3.23 6.71 12.60
C TYR A 95 -3.52 7.92 13.49
N ASP A 96 -4.80 8.25 13.64
CA ASP A 96 -5.24 9.29 14.56
C ASP A 96 -5.43 8.69 15.97
N PHE A 97 -4.48 8.99 16.87
CA PHE A 97 -4.53 8.54 18.26
C PHE A 97 -5.66 9.19 19.08
N SER A 98 -6.22 10.32 18.63
CA SER A 98 -7.35 10.96 19.30
C SER A 98 -8.68 10.32 18.92
N GLU A 99 -8.84 9.95 17.64
CA GLU A 99 -10.03 9.23 17.16
C GLU A 99 -9.94 7.71 17.33
N MET A 100 -8.75 7.20 17.71
CA MET A 100 -8.42 5.77 17.76
C MET A 100 -8.75 5.03 16.45
N ALA A 101 -8.44 5.67 15.33
CA ALA A 101 -8.73 5.15 14.00
C ALA A 101 -7.72 5.65 12.95
N PRO A 102 -7.53 4.90 11.83
CA PRO A 102 -6.85 5.41 10.66
C PRO A 102 -7.40 6.75 10.15
N ASN A 103 -6.53 7.62 9.62
CA ASN A 103 -6.99 8.84 8.96
C ASN A 103 -7.89 8.50 7.76
N ASN A 104 -9.00 9.21 7.61
CA ASN A 104 -9.92 8.94 6.49
C ASN A 104 -9.35 9.33 5.13
N PHE A 105 -8.39 10.28 5.08
CA PHE A 105 -7.78 10.80 3.86
C PHE A 105 -6.26 10.63 3.90
N PHE A 106 -5.66 10.41 2.73
CA PHE A 106 -4.20 10.33 2.58
C PHE A 106 -3.76 10.88 1.21
N PHE A 107 -2.49 11.24 1.12
CA PHE A 107 -1.78 11.58 -0.10
C PHE A 107 -0.73 10.53 -0.43
N ILE A 108 -0.52 10.33 -1.73
CA ILE A 108 0.52 9.45 -2.27
C ILE A 108 1.48 10.31 -3.10
N ALA A 109 2.77 10.08 -2.95
CA ALA A 109 3.79 10.58 -3.86
C ALA A 109 4.81 9.48 -4.13
N GLY A 110 5.09 9.19 -5.39
CA GLY A 110 6.00 8.10 -5.74
C GLY A 110 6.85 8.37 -6.96
N ALA A 111 7.95 7.63 -7.06
CA ALA A 111 8.88 7.65 -8.15
C ALA A 111 9.27 6.22 -8.56
N ASN A 112 9.43 6.00 -9.87
CA ASN A 112 9.81 4.71 -10.43
C ASN A 112 11.15 4.81 -11.16
N PHE A 113 11.99 3.79 -10.98
CA PHE A 113 13.30 3.67 -11.59
C PHE A 113 13.40 2.31 -12.29
N ASP A 114 13.61 2.33 -13.60
CA ASP A 114 13.86 1.12 -14.39
C ASP A 114 15.31 0.67 -14.20
N LEU A 115 15.50 -0.49 -13.57
CA LEU A 115 16.82 -1.12 -13.35
C LEU A 115 17.09 -2.22 -14.39
N LYS A 116 16.34 -2.26 -15.49
CA LYS A 116 16.37 -3.25 -16.60
C LYS A 116 15.88 -4.65 -16.21
N VAL A 117 16.38 -5.20 -15.11
CA VAL A 117 16.02 -6.54 -14.60
C VAL A 117 14.91 -6.49 -13.54
N ALA A 118 14.68 -5.31 -12.98
CA ALA A 118 13.66 -5.04 -11.99
C ALA A 118 13.24 -3.56 -12.09
N ASN A 119 12.08 -3.22 -11.56
CA ASN A 119 11.65 -1.84 -11.37
C ASN A 119 11.72 -1.53 -9.88
N LEU A 120 12.41 -0.45 -9.51
CA LEU A 120 12.41 0.07 -8.16
C LEU A 120 11.35 1.17 -8.05
N THR A 121 10.54 1.11 -7.02
CA THR A 121 9.58 2.16 -6.67
C THR A 121 9.88 2.66 -5.28
N VAL A 122 9.84 3.98 -5.13
CA VAL A 122 9.86 4.67 -3.84
C VAL A 122 8.54 5.42 -3.72
N GLU A 123 7.83 5.23 -2.63
CA GLU A 123 6.50 5.82 -2.42
C GLU A 123 6.34 6.29 -0.98
N TYR A 124 5.81 7.51 -0.82
CA TYR A 124 5.32 8.05 0.45
C TYR A 124 3.80 8.03 0.46
N ASN A 125 3.20 7.59 1.56
CA ASN A 125 1.75 7.41 1.68
C ASN A 125 1.08 8.29 2.76
N SER A 126 1.70 9.42 3.12
CA SER A 126 1.28 10.31 4.21
C SER A 126 1.59 9.85 5.63
N ASP A 127 2.26 8.71 5.79
CA ASP A 127 2.77 8.23 7.09
C ASP A 127 4.17 7.62 6.94
N ALA A 128 4.29 6.61 6.08
CA ALA A 128 5.54 5.90 5.82
C ALA A 128 6.07 6.12 4.41
N PHE A 129 7.39 5.95 4.30
CA PHE A 129 8.06 5.70 3.04
C PHE A 129 8.15 4.19 2.80
N SER A 130 7.99 3.78 1.55
CA SER A 130 8.23 2.42 1.11
C SER A 130 9.20 2.39 -0.07
N PHE A 131 10.03 1.35 -0.09
CA PHE A 131 10.97 1.05 -1.15
C PHE A 131 10.67 -0.37 -1.62
N GLY A 132 10.41 -0.59 -2.90
CA GLY A 132 10.15 -1.94 -3.36
C GLY A 132 10.57 -2.23 -4.78
N PHE A 133 10.93 -3.48 -4.98
CA PHE A 133 11.34 -4.05 -6.25
C PHE A 133 10.19 -4.84 -6.84
N ARG A 134 9.92 -4.61 -8.12
CA ARG A 134 9.07 -5.45 -8.97
C ARG A 134 9.96 -6.17 -9.95
N VAL A 135 10.00 -7.49 -9.84
CA VAL A 135 10.73 -8.35 -10.76
C VAL A 135 9.71 -8.94 -11.73
N PRO A 136 9.73 -8.57 -13.02
CA PRO A 136 8.85 -9.18 -14.01
C PRO A 136 9.21 -10.65 -14.17
N THR A 137 8.19 -11.50 -14.26
CA THR A 137 8.33 -12.92 -14.57
C THR A 137 7.84 -13.18 -15.99
N VAL A 138 7.62 -14.45 -16.35
CA VAL A 138 6.97 -14.81 -17.62
C VAL A 138 5.50 -14.40 -17.63
N ASP A 139 4.95 -14.15 -18.83
CA ASP A 139 3.52 -14.01 -19.12
C ASP A 139 2.78 -12.86 -18.42
N GLY A 140 3.43 -11.72 -18.20
CA GLY A 140 2.76 -10.53 -17.67
C GLY A 140 2.51 -10.56 -16.15
N TYR A 141 3.13 -11.51 -15.45
CA TYR A 141 3.17 -11.56 -13.99
C TYR A 141 4.44 -10.89 -13.44
N SER A 142 4.41 -10.53 -12.16
CA SER A 142 5.56 -9.98 -11.46
C SER A 142 5.53 -10.36 -9.99
N VAL A 143 6.72 -10.53 -9.42
CA VAL A 143 6.92 -10.69 -7.97
C VAL A 143 7.36 -9.37 -7.38
N ASN A 144 6.77 -9.04 -6.24
CA ASN A 144 6.95 -7.76 -5.56
C ASN A 144 7.56 -8.01 -4.17
N LEU A 145 8.64 -7.30 -3.86
CA LEU A 145 9.23 -7.25 -2.54
C LEU A 145 9.38 -5.79 -2.14
N ALA A 146 9.00 -5.44 -0.91
CA ALA A 146 9.17 -4.08 -0.44
C ALA A 146 9.49 -4.02 1.04
N TYR A 147 10.20 -2.95 1.39
CA TYR A 147 10.42 -2.47 2.74
C TYR A 147 9.55 -1.24 3.00
N ILE A 148 9.05 -1.10 4.22
CA ILE A 148 8.28 0.06 4.70
C ILE A 148 9.06 0.68 5.86
N SER A 149 9.07 2.01 5.98
CA SER A 149 9.70 2.70 7.12
C SER A 149 8.88 2.53 8.40
N ASP A 150 9.37 3.10 9.51
CA ASP A 150 8.50 3.34 10.67
C ASP A 150 7.26 4.16 10.26
N SER A 151 6.15 3.89 10.94
CA SER A 151 4.84 4.47 10.72
C SER A 151 4.12 4.65 12.06
N ASP A 152 3.08 5.49 12.11
CA ASP A 152 2.23 5.64 13.31
C ASP A 152 1.67 4.30 13.80
N TYR A 153 1.44 3.34 12.89
CA TYR A 153 0.96 1.99 13.24
C TYR A 153 1.94 1.18 14.09
N ASP A 154 3.24 1.49 14.03
CA ASP A 154 4.24 0.87 14.91
C ASP A 154 4.10 1.35 16.36
N LEU A 155 3.48 2.52 16.55
CA LEU A 155 3.25 3.13 17.86
C LEU A 155 1.91 2.71 18.48
N VAL A 156 0.94 2.26 17.68
CA VAL A 156 -0.41 1.90 18.14
C VAL A 156 -0.36 0.87 19.25
N HIS A 157 0.37 -0.24 19.07
CA HIS A 157 0.44 -1.28 20.10
C HIS A 157 1.03 -0.75 21.41
N ARG A 158 2.08 0.06 21.32
CA ARG A 158 2.73 0.66 22.49
C ARG A 158 1.79 1.63 23.20
N ASN A 159 1.06 2.44 22.45
CA ASN A 159 0.17 3.46 23.01
C ASN A 159 -1.12 2.85 23.59
N VAL A 160 -1.59 1.71 23.05
CA VAL A 160 -2.82 1.03 23.50
C VAL A 160 -2.55 0.02 24.62
N TYR A 161 -1.45 -0.75 24.54
CA TYR A 161 -1.18 -1.87 25.46
C TYR A 161 0.07 -1.69 26.33
N GLY A 162 0.86 -0.64 26.12
CA GLY A 162 2.09 -0.37 26.90
C GLY A 162 3.31 -1.19 26.46
N ASP A 163 3.13 -2.17 25.57
CA ASP A 163 4.20 -3.07 25.12
C ASP A 163 4.75 -2.69 23.74
N SER A 164 6.06 -2.86 23.58
CA SER A 164 6.75 -2.58 22.32
C SER A 164 6.52 -3.70 21.31
N TYR A 165 5.77 -3.41 20.24
CA TYR A 165 5.60 -4.28 19.10
C TYR A 165 6.57 -3.87 17.98
N LYS A 166 7.31 -4.83 17.43
CA LYS A 166 8.19 -4.61 16.28
C LYS A 166 7.65 -5.41 15.09
N ARG A 167 6.93 -4.73 14.21
CA ARG A 167 6.46 -5.29 12.95
C ARG A 167 7.64 -5.65 12.05
N GLN A 168 7.54 -6.76 11.32
CA GLN A 168 8.41 -6.93 10.15
C GLN A 168 7.94 -5.96 9.06
N LYS A 169 8.84 -5.08 8.64
CA LYS A 169 8.48 -4.03 7.69
C LYS A 169 8.63 -4.47 6.24
N VAL A 170 8.37 -5.75 5.98
CA VAL A 170 8.54 -6.37 4.67
C VAL A 170 7.19 -6.81 4.15
N THR A 171 6.93 -6.49 2.88
CA THR A 171 5.75 -6.95 2.17
C THR A 171 6.17 -7.77 0.97
N LEU A 172 5.52 -8.90 0.79
CA LEU A 172 5.60 -9.73 -0.40
C LEU A 172 4.31 -9.61 -1.22
N GLY A 173 4.41 -9.76 -2.53
CA GLY A 173 3.22 -9.80 -3.37
C GLY A 173 3.46 -10.36 -4.75
N VAL A 174 2.36 -10.64 -5.44
CA VAL A 174 2.32 -11.08 -6.84
C VAL A 174 1.32 -10.23 -7.58
N THR A 175 1.67 -9.79 -8.78
CA THR A 175 0.82 -8.97 -9.65
C THR A 175 0.71 -9.60 -11.03
N GLY A 176 -0.50 -9.62 -11.59
CA GLY A 176 -0.75 -9.83 -13.02
C GLY A 176 -1.14 -8.51 -13.68
N THR A 177 -0.70 -8.32 -14.93
CA THR A 177 -1.02 -7.13 -15.74
C THR A 177 -1.76 -7.54 -17.01
N PHE A 178 -2.85 -6.84 -17.33
CA PHE A 178 -3.77 -7.14 -18.44
C PHE A 178 -4.06 -5.89 -19.28
#